data_AF-A0A524JX41-F1
#
_entry.id   AF-A0A524JX41-F1
#
_cell.length_a   1.000
_cell.length_b   1.000
_cell.length_c   1.000
_cell.angle_alpha   90.00
_cell.angle_beta   90.00
_cell.angle_gamma   90.00
#
_symmetry.space_group_name_H-M   'P 1'
#
loop_
_entity.id
_entity.type
_entity.pdbx_description
1 polymer ?
#
loop_
_entity_poly.entity_id
_entity_poly.type
_entity_poly.pdbx_seq_one_letter_code
_entity_poly.pdbx_strand_id
1 'polypeptide(L)'
;MAQFLGIDGEYHPEGSILGQDGKYYPKGSFLGIDGKYYPEGSFLGQDGKYYPKGSMLGMDGKYYPEGSFLGQDGKYYPKGSFLGRDGKYYPEGSFLGQDGKYYPKGYQLGMDGTYRLK
;
A
#
# COMPACT_ATOMS: atom_id res chain seq x y z
N MET A 1 19.08 -14.17 -8.26
CA MET A 1 19.28 -12.75 -8.64
C MET A 1 20.75 -12.46 -8.39
N ALA A 2 21.43 -11.79 -9.32
CA ALA A 2 22.83 -11.43 -9.10
C ALA A 2 22.93 -10.34 -8.02
N GLN A 3 24.01 -10.38 -7.25
CA GLN A 3 24.32 -9.45 -6.17
C GLN A 3 25.78 -9.01 -6.26
N PHE A 4 26.11 -7.88 -5.67
CA PHE A 4 27.48 -7.40 -5.49
C PHE A 4 27.73 -7.07 -4.01
N LEU A 5 28.99 -7.14 -3.58
CA LEU A 5 29.42 -6.71 -2.26
C LEU A 5 29.58 -5.18 -2.26
N GLY A 6 28.77 -4.48 -1.46
CA GLY A 6 28.79 -3.04 -1.31
C GLY A 6 29.98 -2.54 -0.50
N ILE A 7 30.21 -1.21 -0.55
CA ILE A 7 31.26 -0.55 0.24
C ILE A 7 30.98 -0.59 1.76
N ASP A 8 29.73 -0.86 2.12
CA ASP A 8 29.26 -1.09 3.48
C ASP A 8 29.53 -2.53 3.97
N GLY A 9 30.05 -3.40 3.09
CA GLY A 9 30.31 -4.80 3.39
C GLY A 9 29.06 -5.69 3.32
N GLU A 10 27.93 -5.19 2.81
CA GLU A 10 26.69 -5.95 2.65
C GLU A 10 26.44 -6.33 1.19
N TYR A 11 25.69 -7.41 0.96
CA TYR A 11 25.32 -7.82 -0.41
C TYR A 11 24.06 -7.12 -0.88
N HIS A 12 24.16 -6.43 -2.02
CA HIS A 12 23.07 -5.68 -2.63
C HIS A 12 22.65 -6.28 -3.97
N PRO A 13 21.36 -6.19 -4.36
CA PRO A 13 20.91 -6.59 -5.69
C PRO A 13 21.68 -5.88 -6.80
N GLU A 14 21.98 -6.58 -7.89
CA GLU A 14 22.63 -5.98 -9.06
C GLU A 14 21.84 -4.76 -9.56
N GLY A 15 22.55 -3.67 -9.85
CA GLY A 15 21.96 -2.40 -10.31
C GLY A 15 21.49 -1.46 -9.19
N SER A 16 21.64 -1.85 -7.91
CA SER A 16 21.44 -0.91 -6.80
C SER A 16 22.38 0.28 -6.91
N ILE A 17 21.90 1.45 -6.49
CA ILE A 17 22.65 2.72 -6.55
C ILE A 17 23.10 3.14 -5.15
N LEU A 18 24.31 3.68 -5.03
CA LEU A 18 24.78 4.26 -3.78
C LEU A 18 24.26 5.70 -3.66
N GLY A 19 23.51 5.97 -2.61
CA GLY A 19 22.98 7.29 -2.28
C GLY A 19 24.05 8.22 -1.69
N GLN A 20 23.77 9.52 -1.71
CA GLN A 20 24.63 10.56 -1.11
C GLN A 20 24.76 10.40 0.41
N ASP A 21 23.83 9.68 1.04
CA ASP A 21 23.86 9.34 2.45
C ASP A 21 24.65 8.05 2.75
N GLY A 22 25.29 7.47 1.73
CA GLY A 22 26.10 6.26 1.84
C GLY A 22 25.30 4.95 1.88
N LYS A 23 23.97 4.98 1.64
CA LYS A 23 23.13 3.78 1.62
C LYS A 23 22.83 3.32 0.20
N TYR A 24 22.62 2.02 0.03
CA TYR A 24 22.19 1.47 -1.26
C TYR A 24 20.67 1.50 -1.42
N TYR A 25 20.22 1.87 -2.62
CA TYR A 25 18.82 1.94 -3.02
C TYR A 25 18.56 1.10 -4.27
N PRO A 26 17.31 0.62 -4.47
CA PRO A 26 16.93 -0.07 -5.69
C PRO A 26 17.25 0.76 -6.94
N LYS A 27 17.57 0.06 -8.04
CA LYS A 27 17.79 0.69 -9.35
C LYS A 27 16.65 1.65 -9.69
N GLY A 28 16.99 2.82 -10.22
CA GLY A 28 16.01 3.85 -10.62
C GLY A 28 15.49 4.74 -9.49
N SER A 29 15.90 4.49 -8.24
CA SER A 29 15.59 5.41 -7.15
C SER A 29 16.24 6.78 -7.35
N PHE A 30 15.65 7.83 -6.79
CA PHE A 30 16.13 9.21 -6.92
C PHE A 30 16.06 9.98 -5.60
N LEU A 31 16.90 11.00 -5.44
CA LEU A 31 16.87 11.91 -4.29
C LEU A 31 15.81 13.00 -4.53
N GLY A 32 14.81 13.06 -3.67
CA GLY A 32 13.77 14.08 -3.68
C GLY A 32 14.26 15.43 -3.15
N ILE A 33 13.48 16.48 -3.42
CA ILE A 33 13.81 17.85 -2.98
C ILE A 33 13.80 18.03 -1.46
N ASP A 34 13.20 17.08 -0.74
CA ASP A 34 13.16 17.02 0.72
C ASP A 34 14.35 16.24 1.32
N GLY A 35 15.32 15.85 0.48
CA GLY A 35 16.51 15.12 0.90
C GLY A 35 16.28 13.63 1.17
N LYS A 36 15.15 13.05 0.76
CA LYS A 36 14.86 11.62 0.92
C LYS A 36 14.91 10.87 -0.41
N TYR A 37 15.29 9.60 -0.37
CA TYR A 37 15.28 8.75 -1.56
C TYR A 37 13.91 8.11 -1.79
N TYR A 38 13.48 8.11 -3.05
CA TYR A 38 12.20 7.55 -3.49
C TYR A 38 12.38 6.53 -4.61
N PRO A 39 11.53 5.48 -4.67
CA PRO A 39 11.54 4.51 -5.77
C PRO A 39 11.26 5.16 -7.13
N GLU A 40 11.73 4.50 -8.19
CA GLU A 40 11.46 4.91 -9.57
C GLU A 40 9.96 5.14 -9.81
N GLY A 41 9.63 6.24 -10.49
CA GLY A 41 8.27 6.60 -10.85
C GLY A 41 7.45 7.25 -9.73
N SER A 42 8.01 7.41 -8.53
CA SER A 42 7.42 8.30 -7.52
C SER A 42 7.39 9.75 -8.01
N PHE A 43 6.43 10.54 -7.54
CA PHE A 43 6.24 11.93 -7.98
C PHE A 43 5.92 12.87 -6.82
N LEU A 44 6.23 14.16 -6.99
CA LEU A 44 5.87 15.21 -6.02
C LEU A 44 4.42 15.66 -6.26
N GLY A 45 3.56 15.47 -5.28
CA GLY A 45 2.17 15.90 -5.31
C GLY A 45 1.99 17.41 -5.12
N GLN A 46 0.79 17.90 -5.43
CA GLN A 46 0.44 19.32 -5.30
C GLN A 46 0.52 19.84 -3.85
N ASP A 47 0.46 18.94 -2.86
CA ASP A 47 0.60 19.26 -1.44
C ASP A 47 2.07 19.26 -0.96
N GLY A 48 3.03 19.11 -1.88
CA GLY A 48 4.46 19.09 -1.59
C GLY A 48 4.99 17.78 -1.00
N LYS A 49 4.20 16.68 -1.03
CA LYS A 49 4.66 15.36 -0.59
C LYS A 49 4.92 14.42 -1.76
N TYR A 50 5.84 13.48 -1.60
CA TYR A 50 6.08 12.44 -2.60
C TYR A 50 5.10 11.28 -2.46
N TYR A 51 4.65 10.75 -3.60
CA TYR A 51 3.73 9.63 -3.71
C TYR A 51 4.27 8.54 -4.64
N PRO A 52 3.94 7.25 -4.38
CA PRO A 52 4.26 6.17 -5.29
C PRO A 52 3.66 6.37 -6.68
N LYS A 53 4.30 5.74 -7.67
CA LYS A 53 3.75 5.64 -9.03
C LYS A 53 2.31 5.10 -8.97
N GLY A 54 1.42 5.72 -9.74
CA GLY A 54 0.01 5.29 -9.85
C GLY A 54 -0.91 5.87 -8.78
N SER A 55 -0.39 6.57 -7.76
CA SER A 55 -1.24 7.31 -6.83
C SER A 55 -2.12 8.34 -7.55
N MET A 56 -3.35 8.51 -7.08
CA MET A 56 -4.38 9.35 -7.68
C MET A 56 -4.81 10.46 -6.73
N LEU A 57 -5.12 11.65 -7.25
CA LEU A 57 -5.68 12.76 -6.48
C LEU A 57 -7.20 12.60 -6.40
N GLY A 58 -7.72 12.48 -5.18
CA GLY A 58 -9.15 12.44 -4.89
C GLY A 58 -9.83 13.80 -5.01
N MET A 59 -11.15 13.80 -5.12
CA MET A 59 -11.98 14.99 -5.18
C MET A 59 -11.91 15.84 -3.89
N ASP A 60 -11.48 15.24 -2.79
CA ASP A 60 -11.23 15.92 -1.52
C ASP A 60 -9.81 16.54 -1.41
N GLY A 61 -9.04 16.50 -2.50
CA GLY A 61 -7.68 17.05 -2.57
C GLY A 61 -6.62 16.17 -1.90
N LYS A 62 -6.94 14.92 -1.50
CA LYS A 62 -5.96 13.98 -0.94
C LYS A 62 -5.51 12.96 -1.97
N TYR A 63 -4.26 12.50 -1.86
CA TYR A 63 -3.77 11.41 -2.70
C TYR A 63 -4.09 10.04 -2.10
N TYR A 64 -4.44 9.10 -2.98
CA TYR A 64 -4.79 7.73 -2.64
C TYR A 64 -3.96 6.72 -3.44
N PRO A 65 -3.76 5.49 -2.93
CA PRO A 65 -3.15 4.41 -3.68
C PRO A 65 -3.87 4.14 -5.01
N GLU A 66 -3.12 3.64 -5.99
CA GLU A 66 -3.66 3.27 -7.30
C GLU A 66 -4.89 2.34 -7.18
N GLY A 67 -5.93 2.64 -7.95
CA GLY A 67 -7.17 1.85 -7.98
C GLY A 67 -8.10 2.04 -6.78
N SER A 68 -7.80 2.97 -5.88
CA SER A 68 -8.77 3.42 -4.87
C SER A 68 -10.00 4.04 -5.55
N PHE A 69 -11.14 4.06 -4.88
CA PHE A 69 -12.39 4.59 -5.44
C PHE A 69 -13.21 5.33 -4.38
N LEU A 70 -14.07 6.27 -4.83
CA LEU A 70 -15.02 6.98 -3.98
C LEU A 70 -16.27 6.12 -3.78
N GLY A 71 -16.56 5.77 -2.53
CA GLY A 71 -17.74 5.02 -2.12
C GLY A 71 -19.01 5.87 -2.10
N GLN A 72 -20.16 5.19 -2.02
CA GLN A 72 -21.49 5.83 -1.97
C GLN A 72 -21.69 6.72 -0.73
N ASP A 73 -20.91 6.49 0.32
CA ASP A 73 -20.91 7.29 1.56
C ASP A 73 -19.96 8.50 1.48
N GLY A 74 -19.36 8.77 0.32
CA GLY A 74 -18.46 9.89 0.09
C GLY A 74 -17.04 9.68 0.64
N LYS A 75 -16.65 8.47 1.02
CA LYS A 75 -15.29 8.14 1.47
C LYS A 75 -14.52 7.34 0.43
N TYR A 76 -13.20 7.50 0.41
CA TYR A 76 -12.34 6.71 -0.46
C TYR A 76 -11.98 5.36 0.17
N TYR A 77 -11.98 4.32 -0.66
CA TYR A 77 -11.65 2.95 -0.28
C TYR A 77 -10.55 2.37 -1.17
N PRO A 78 -9.70 1.47 -0.63
CA PRO A 78 -8.72 0.75 -1.43
C PRO A 78 -9.36 -0.07 -2.55
N LYS A 79 -8.57 -0.37 -3.58
CA LYS A 79 -8.95 -1.32 -4.63
C LYS A 79 -9.41 -2.64 -4.01
N GLY A 80 -10.49 -3.21 -4.53
CA GLY A 80 -11.04 -4.50 -4.09
C GLY A 80 -11.98 -4.41 -2.88
N SER A 81 -12.11 -3.25 -2.23
CA SER A 81 -13.16 -3.03 -1.25
C SER A 81 -14.56 -3.13 -1.88
N PHE A 82 -15.55 -3.56 -1.09
CA PHE A 82 -16.92 -3.76 -1.54
C PHE A 82 -17.94 -3.27 -0.51
N LEU A 83 -19.14 -2.91 -0.97
CA LEU A 83 -20.27 -2.52 -0.13
C LEU A 83 -21.00 -3.77 0.37
N GLY A 84 -21.04 -3.96 1.69
CA GLY A 84 -21.75 -5.04 2.35
C GLY A 84 -23.27 -4.83 2.40
N ARG A 85 -24.00 -5.89 2.72
CA ARG A 85 -25.47 -5.89 2.84
C ARG A 85 -25.99 -4.96 3.93
N ASP A 86 -25.15 -4.61 4.90
CA ASP A 86 -25.46 -3.67 5.98
C ASP A 86 -25.14 -2.21 5.61
N GLY A 87 -24.77 -1.94 4.34
CA GLY A 87 -24.47 -0.61 3.85
C GLY A 87 -23.09 -0.08 4.23
N LYS A 88 -22.18 -0.93 4.75
CA LYS A 88 -20.80 -0.55 5.07
C LYS A 88 -19.81 -1.14 4.08
N TYR A 89 -18.70 -0.43 3.86
CA TYR A 89 -17.63 -0.94 3.02
C TYR A 89 -16.66 -1.84 3.81
N TYR A 90 -16.21 -2.90 3.16
CA TYR A 90 -15.29 -3.90 3.71
C TYR A 90 -14.06 -4.09 2.80
N PRO A 91 -12.89 -4.46 3.35
CA PRO A 91 -11.71 -4.74 2.55
C PRO A 91 -11.87 -6.02 1.72
N GLU A 92 -11.10 -6.11 0.65
CA GLU A 92 -11.07 -7.29 -0.23
C GLU A 92 -10.88 -8.60 0.56
N GLY A 93 -11.66 -9.61 0.20
CA GLY A 93 -11.61 -10.93 0.84
C GLY A 93 -12.32 -11.03 2.19
N SER A 94 -12.93 -9.95 2.68
CA SER A 94 -13.90 -10.04 3.77
C SER A 94 -15.13 -10.85 3.35
N PHE A 95 -15.81 -11.47 4.31
CA PHE A 95 -16.96 -12.32 4.04
C PHE A 95 -18.05 -12.15 5.10
N LEU A 96 -19.30 -12.48 4.76
CA LEU A 96 -20.44 -12.49 5.67
C LEU A 96 -20.48 -13.83 6.42
N GLY A 97 -20.34 -13.80 7.74
CA GLY A 97 -20.45 -14.94 8.62
C GLY A 97 -21.89 -15.44 8.80
N GLN A 98 -22.03 -16.65 9.33
CA GLN A 98 -23.33 -17.27 9.61
C GLN A 98 -24.14 -16.50 10.67
N ASP A 99 -23.48 -15.71 11.50
CA ASP A 99 -24.10 -14.83 12.50
C ASP A 99 -24.54 -13.48 11.93
N GLY A 100 -24.42 -13.28 10.61
CA GLY A 100 -24.80 -12.05 9.92
C GLY A 100 -23.79 -10.91 10.04
N LYS A 101 -22.59 -11.14 10.60
CA LYS A 101 -21.53 -10.13 10.68
C LYS A 101 -20.48 -10.34 9.61
N TYR A 102 -19.86 -9.25 9.17
CA TYR A 102 -18.72 -9.33 8.26
C TYR A 102 -17.42 -9.55 9.00
N TYR A 103 -16.57 -10.42 8.47
CA TYR A 103 -15.25 -10.75 9.00
C TYR A 103 -14.15 -10.54 7.97
N PRO A 104 -12.95 -10.12 8.42
CA PRO A 104 -11.78 -10.04 7.54
C PRO A 104 -11.39 -11.38 6.94
N LYS A 105 -10.66 -11.33 5.82
CA LYS A 105 -10.01 -12.51 5.23
C LYS A 105 -9.17 -13.24 6.29
N GLY A 106 -9.27 -14.57 6.32
CA GLY A 106 -8.51 -15.43 7.25
C GLY A 106 -9.25 -15.78 8.54
N TYR A 107 -10.40 -15.16 8.82
CA TYR A 107 -11.26 -15.60 9.91
C TYR A 107 -11.94 -16.93 9.57
N GLN A 108 -12.08 -17.81 10.57
CA GLN A 108 -12.73 -19.11 10.45
C GLN A 108 -13.69 -19.34 11.61
N LEU A 109 -14.80 -20.04 11.35
CA LEU A 109 -15.77 -20.41 12.38
C LEU A 109 -15.19 -21.55 13.23
N GLY A 110 -14.99 -21.28 14.51
CA GLY A 110 -14.59 -22.28 15.50
C GLY A 110 -15.74 -23.21 15.90
N MET A 111 -15.39 -24.34 16.51
CA MET A 111 -16.38 -25.30 17.04
C MET A 111 -17.28 -24.70 18.14
N ASP A 112 -16.82 -23.64 18.79
CA ASP A 112 -17.59 -22.89 19.79
C ASP A 112 -18.53 -21.84 19.17
N GLY A 113 -18.68 -21.84 17.84
CA GLY A 113 -19.59 -20.94 17.12
C GLY A 113 -19.06 -19.53 16.92
N THR A 114 -17.78 -19.25 17.24
CA THR A 114 -17.21 -17.91 17.09
C THR A 114 -16.15 -17.85 15.99
N TYR A 115 -16.10 -16.72 15.27
CA TYR A 115 -15.11 -16.49 14.23
C TYR A 115 -13.80 -15.96 14.81
N ARG A 116 -12.67 -16.57 14.43
CA ARG A 116 -11.32 -16.15 14.86
C ARG A 116 -10.33 -16.16 13.71
N LEU A 117 -9.34 -15.28 13.78
CA LEU A 117 -8.21 -15.29 12.86
C LEU A 117 -7.42 -16.59 13.06
N LYS A 118 -7.11 -17.27 11.95
CA LYS A 118 -6.25 -18.45 11.94
C LYS A 118 -4.78 -18.07 12.12
#